data_AF-A0A9P9IAB4-F1
#
_entry.id   AF-A0A9P9IAB4-F1
#
_cell.length_a   1.000
_cell.length_b   1.000
_cell.length_c   1.000
_cell.angle_alpha   90.00
_cell.angle_beta   90.00
_cell.angle_gamma   90.00
#
_symmetry.space_group_name_H-M   'P 1'
#
loop_
_entity.id
_entity.type
_entity.pdbx_description
1 polymer ?
#
loop_
_entity_poly.entity_id
_entity_poly.type
_entity_poly.pdbx_seq_one_letter_code
_entity_poly.pdbx_strand_id
1 'polypeptide(L)'
;MEQVSQLVVSEFRQAHSLLYGELLFGANNITPIEAWRLRDDLDLDDYGGSWLTDERNAEILSGTQHALLRHIEERAELRGVYVRTDQGGGLRLCPKAIACYEAHVQEFLKRMVTIIHVPPAPPLRAPELLSITYTNTGRRRCILIWEKMVMVYVRYHKSQEQVGAETENIRFLPRAIGNLLLTYLALAVIGMVRYELVQYWYGIYRQDLVWFEEISIPWYPWRR
;
A
#
# COMPACT_ATOMS: atom_id res chain seq x y z
N MET A 1 24.63 14.87 -7.64
CA MET A 1 23.92 14.84 -6.35
C MET A 1 22.71 15.76 -6.35
N GLU A 2 22.82 17.03 -6.74
CA GLU A 2 21.71 17.99 -6.75
C GLU A 2 20.50 17.55 -7.59
N GLN A 3 20.73 17.02 -8.80
CA GLN A 3 19.66 16.49 -9.68
C GLN A 3 18.89 15.33 -9.04
N VAL A 4 19.56 14.47 -8.28
CA VAL A 4 18.93 13.33 -7.59
C VAL A 4 18.06 13.82 -6.44
N SER A 5 18.54 14.79 -5.67
CA SER A 5 17.73 15.43 -4.61
C SER A 5 16.51 16.15 -5.18
N GLN A 6 16.66 16.85 -6.30
CA GLN A 6 15.54 17.50 -7.00
C GLN A 6 14.51 16.48 -7.50
N LEU A 7 14.97 15.35 -8.05
CA LEU A 7 14.08 14.25 -8.44
C LEU A 7 13.31 13.72 -7.22
N VAL A 8 13.98 13.37 -6.13
CA VAL A 8 13.31 12.84 -4.91
C VAL A 8 12.27 13.83 -4.38
N VAL A 9 12.58 15.13 -4.35
CA VAL A 9 11.63 16.16 -3.90
C VAL A 9 10.45 16.27 -4.86
N SER A 10 10.69 16.24 -6.17
CA SER A 10 9.63 16.28 -7.19
C SER A 10 8.68 15.08 -7.06
N GLU A 11 9.25 13.86 -7.03
CA GLU A 11 8.50 12.62 -6.93
C GLU A 11 7.71 12.55 -5.61
N PHE A 12 8.31 13.00 -4.51
CA PHE A 12 7.62 13.09 -3.21
C PHE A 12 6.42 14.05 -3.28
N ARG A 13 6.58 15.25 -3.87
CA ARG A 13 5.49 16.22 -4.02
C ARG A 13 4.34 15.65 -4.86
N GLN A 14 4.67 14.95 -5.95
CA GLN A 14 3.68 14.31 -6.80
C GLN A 14 2.97 13.17 -6.06
N ALA A 15 3.70 12.28 -5.37
CA ALA A 15 3.12 11.21 -4.55
C ALA A 15 2.20 11.77 -3.46
N HIS A 16 2.62 12.84 -2.80
CA HIS A 16 1.82 13.53 -1.79
C HIS A 16 0.52 14.09 -2.38
N SER A 17 0.60 14.77 -3.52
CA SER A 17 -0.59 15.30 -4.21
C SER A 17 -1.54 14.18 -4.64
N LEU A 18 -1.01 13.07 -5.15
CA LEU A 18 -1.80 11.91 -5.56
C LEU A 18 -2.49 11.26 -4.36
N LEU A 19 -1.77 11.03 -3.25
CA LEU A 19 -2.38 10.42 -2.07
C LEU A 19 -3.49 11.31 -1.51
N TYR A 20 -3.18 12.55 -1.14
CA TYR A 20 -4.15 13.38 -0.42
C TYR A 20 -5.22 13.98 -1.33
N GLY A 21 -4.89 14.32 -2.58
CA GLY A 21 -5.83 14.89 -3.54
C GLY A 21 -6.72 13.82 -4.19
N GLU A 22 -6.11 12.78 -4.76
CA GLU A 22 -6.83 11.82 -5.60
C GLU A 22 -7.27 10.57 -4.82
N LEU A 23 -6.37 9.93 -4.06
CA LEU A 23 -6.66 8.65 -3.40
C LEU A 23 -7.49 8.82 -2.11
N LEU A 24 -7.27 9.92 -1.39
CA LEU A 24 -8.04 10.29 -0.21
C LEU A 24 -9.10 11.35 -0.53
N PHE A 25 -9.31 11.68 -1.81
CA PHE A 25 -10.33 12.61 -2.30
C PHE A 25 -10.32 14.01 -1.66
N GLY A 26 -9.16 14.49 -1.22
CA GLY A 26 -9.02 15.76 -0.51
C GLY A 26 -9.61 15.75 0.91
N ALA A 27 -9.74 14.59 1.54
CA ALA A 27 -10.31 14.47 2.87
C ALA A 27 -9.40 15.10 3.94
N ASN A 28 -9.80 16.28 4.43
CA ASN A 28 -9.05 17.02 5.45
C ASN A 28 -9.19 16.46 6.87
N ASN A 29 -10.17 15.58 7.11
CA ASN A 29 -10.43 14.96 8.40
C ASN A 29 -9.67 13.64 8.60
N ILE A 30 -8.98 13.14 7.57
CA ILE A 30 -8.21 11.90 7.67
C ILE A 30 -6.83 12.23 8.25
N THR A 31 -6.56 11.70 9.44
CA THR A 31 -5.26 11.88 10.09
C THR A 31 -4.21 10.97 9.44
N PRO A 32 -3.05 11.48 9.02
CA PRO A 32 -1.96 10.67 8.49
C PRO A 32 -1.50 9.61 9.49
N ILE A 33 -1.13 8.43 8.98
CA ILE A 33 -0.53 7.38 9.79
C ILE A 33 0.95 7.66 9.95
N GLU A 34 1.39 7.78 11.20
CA GLU A 34 2.77 8.11 11.51
C GLU A 34 3.51 6.92 12.15
N ALA A 35 4.66 6.56 11.59
CA ALA A 35 5.44 5.40 12.01
C ALA A 35 5.80 5.43 13.50
N TRP A 36 6.05 6.62 14.07
CA TRP A 36 6.44 6.77 15.48
C TRP A 36 5.34 6.42 16.48
N ARG A 37 4.07 6.38 16.04
CA ARG A 37 2.92 6.01 16.87
C ARG A 37 2.65 4.51 16.83
N LEU A 38 3.16 3.81 15.81
CA LEU A 38 2.90 2.40 15.59
C LEU A 38 3.91 1.52 16.31
N ARG A 39 3.45 0.31 16.64
CA ARG A 39 4.27 -0.83 17.04
C ARG A 39 4.24 -1.88 15.95
N ASP A 40 5.26 -2.71 15.92
CA ASP A 40 5.29 -3.87 15.04
C ASP A 40 6.00 -5.01 15.76
N ASP A 41 5.56 -6.23 15.47
CA ASP A 41 6.20 -7.43 15.97
C ASP A 41 7.14 -7.97 14.88
N LEU A 42 8.44 -7.79 15.12
CA LEU A 42 9.50 -8.28 14.25
C LEU A 42 9.78 -9.78 14.42
N ASP A 43 8.96 -10.55 15.12
CA ASP A 43 9.05 -12.00 15.13
C ASP A 43 7.77 -12.66 14.60
N LEU A 44 6.72 -11.87 14.34
CA LEU A 44 5.46 -12.33 13.77
C LEU A 44 5.65 -13.02 12.41
N ASP A 45 5.26 -14.29 12.37
CA ASP A 45 5.29 -15.18 11.20
C ASP A 45 3.89 -15.60 10.73
N ASP A 46 2.84 -15.30 11.51
CA ASP A 46 1.45 -15.58 11.15
C ASP A 46 1.09 -15.03 9.78
N TYR A 47 0.38 -15.87 9.02
CA TYR A 47 -0.17 -15.51 7.72
C TYR A 47 -1.13 -14.32 7.83
N GLY A 48 -0.96 -13.29 7.00
CA GLY A 48 -1.73 -12.04 7.07
C GLY A 48 -1.23 -11.05 8.13
N GLY A 49 -0.25 -11.44 8.96
CA GLY A 49 0.31 -10.62 10.02
C GLY A 49 1.08 -9.38 9.52
N SER A 50 0.83 -8.24 10.14
CA SER A 50 1.59 -6.99 9.96
C SER A 50 1.33 -5.99 11.08
N TRP A 51 1.99 -4.82 11.04
CA TRP A 51 1.65 -3.68 11.90
C TRP A 51 0.17 -3.25 11.80
N LEU A 52 -0.53 -3.59 10.71
CA LEU A 52 -1.97 -3.32 10.56
C LEU A 52 -2.85 -4.24 11.40
N THR A 53 -2.36 -5.44 11.73
CA THR A 53 -3.08 -6.46 12.51
C THR A 53 -2.59 -6.52 13.95
N ASP A 54 -1.58 -5.73 14.31
CA ASP A 54 -1.06 -5.63 15.67
C ASP A 54 -2.08 -4.95 16.59
N GLU A 55 -2.56 -5.66 17.60
CA GLU A 55 -3.59 -5.18 18.54
C GLU A 55 -3.17 -3.89 19.26
N ARG A 56 -1.86 -3.67 19.44
CA ARG A 56 -1.33 -2.47 20.11
C ARG A 56 -1.55 -1.20 19.27
N ASN A 57 -1.84 -1.35 17.98
CA ASN A 57 -2.15 -0.26 17.05
C ASN A 57 -3.66 -0.05 16.86
N ALA A 58 -4.51 -0.86 17.51
CA ALA A 58 -5.97 -0.86 17.26
C ALA A 58 -6.61 0.52 17.47
N GLU A 59 -6.19 1.28 18.48
CA GLU A 59 -6.71 2.63 18.73
C GLU A 59 -6.38 3.59 17.58
N ILE A 60 -5.16 3.51 17.04
CA ILE A 60 -4.68 4.38 15.95
C ILE A 60 -5.35 4.01 14.63
N LEU A 61 -5.56 2.72 14.39
CA LEU A 61 -6.10 2.18 13.14
C LEU A 61 -7.62 2.06 13.16
N SER A 62 -8.27 2.39 14.28
CA SER A 62 -9.72 2.29 14.41
C SER A 62 -10.43 3.15 13.36
N GLY A 63 -11.20 2.49 12.50
CA GLY A 63 -12.03 3.15 11.50
C GLY A 63 -11.32 3.49 10.19
N THR A 64 -10.01 3.28 10.06
CA THR A 64 -9.29 3.51 8.79
C THR A 64 -9.85 2.65 7.66
N GLN A 65 -10.26 1.42 7.97
CA GLN A 65 -10.84 0.47 7.03
C GLN A 65 -12.21 0.90 6.45
N HIS A 66 -12.86 1.90 7.06
CA HIS A 66 -14.15 2.44 6.60
C HIS A 66 -14.06 3.91 6.18
N ALA A 67 -12.94 4.57 6.47
CA ALA A 67 -12.82 6.02 6.37
C ALA A 67 -13.06 6.53 4.95
N LEU A 68 -12.49 5.87 3.94
CA LEU A 68 -12.67 6.25 2.54
C LEU A 68 -14.09 6.04 2.03
N LEU A 69 -14.67 4.87 2.30
CA LEU A 69 -16.05 4.60 1.87
C LEU A 69 -17.02 5.59 2.53
N ARG A 70 -16.87 5.82 3.84
CA ARG A 70 -17.67 6.82 4.55
C ARG A 70 -17.50 8.21 3.93
N HIS A 71 -16.27 8.61 3.59
CA HIS A 71 -16.01 9.90 2.94
C HIS A 71 -16.69 10.01 1.56
N ILE A 72 -16.70 8.92 0.78
CA ILE A 72 -17.42 8.85 -0.50
C ILE A 72 -18.94 8.99 -0.28
N GLU A 73 -19.49 8.31 0.72
CA GLU A 73 -20.93 8.31 1.02
C GLU A 73 -21.43 9.67 1.54
N GLU A 74 -20.64 10.33 2.40
CA GLU A 74 -20.97 11.62 3.00
C GLU A 74 -20.95 12.78 1.99
N ARG A 75 -20.18 12.66 0.91
CA ARG A 75 -20.05 13.71 -0.11
C ARG A 75 -20.91 13.40 -1.33
N ALA A 76 -21.94 14.21 -1.56
CA ALA A 76 -22.87 14.05 -2.67
C ALA A 76 -22.17 13.96 -4.05
N GLU A 77 -21.11 14.73 -4.26
CA GLU A 77 -20.29 14.70 -5.48
C GLU A 77 -19.60 13.34 -5.67
N LEU A 78 -18.89 12.86 -4.64
CA LEU A 78 -18.19 11.57 -4.69
C LEU A 78 -19.18 10.41 -4.79
N ARG A 79 -20.27 10.44 -4.03
CA ARG A 79 -21.36 9.46 -4.11
C ARG A 79 -21.95 9.40 -5.52
N GLY A 80 -22.18 10.55 -6.16
CA GLY A 80 -22.66 10.63 -7.54
C GLY A 80 -21.69 10.02 -8.55
N VAL A 81 -20.38 10.08 -8.29
CA VAL A 81 -19.35 9.49 -9.16
C VAL A 81 -19.16 7.99 -8.89
N TYR A 82 -19.02 7.60 -7.62
CA TYR A 82 -18.57 6.28 -7.20
C TYR A 82 -19.69 5.31 -6.87
N VAL A 83 -20.89 5.76 -6.49
CA VAL A 83 -21.97 4.87 -6.03
C VAL A 83 -23.07 4.78 -7.08
N ARG A 84 -23.51 3.56 -7.37
CA ARG A 84 -24.64 3.25 -8.26
C ARG A 84 -25.63 2.36 -7.52
N THR A 85 -26.90 2.50 -7.85
CA THR A 85 -27.92 1.54 -7.40
C THR A 85 -27.98 0.40 -8.42
N ASP A 86 -27.99 -0.83 -7.93
CA ASP A 86 -28.24 -2.03 -8.72
C ASP A 86 -29.74 -2.23 -8.99
N GLN A 87 -30.07 -3.09 -9.96
CA GLN A 87 -31.45 -3.43 -10.30
C GLN A 87 -32.24 -4.03 -9.12
N GLY A 88 -31.54 -4.64 -8.15
CA GLY A 88 -32.12 -5.14 -6.90
C GLY A 88 -32.17 -4.14 -5.75
N GLY A 89 -31.85 -2.86 -5.98
CA GLY A 89 -31.81 -1.82 -4.93
C GLY A 89 -30.55 -1.82 -4.05
N GLY A 90 -29.61 -2.74 -4.30
CA GLY A 90 -28.29 -2.74 -3.65
C GLY A 90 -27.43 -1.56 -4.11
N LEU A 91 -26.53 -1.07 -3.24
CA LEU A 91 -25.51 -0.10 -3.63
C LEU A 91 -24.31 -0.86 -4.19
N ARG A 92 -23.72 -0.34 -5.26
CA ARG A 92 -22.48 -0.88 -5.85
C ARG A 92 -21.55 0.24 -6.27
N LEU A 93 -20.25 -0.04 -6.29
CA LEU A 93 -19.28 0.90 -6.81
C LEU A 93 -19.33 1.00 -8.34
N CYS A 94 -19.13 2.21 -8.88
CA CYS A 94 -19.11 2.47 -10.31
C CYS A 94 -17.81 1.93 -10.93
N PRO A 95 -17.86 0.95 -11.86
CA PRO A 95 -16.64 0.35 -12.41
C PRO A 95 -15.71 1.35 -13.08
N LYS A 96 -16.26 2.36 -13.78
CA LYS A 96 -15.46 3.40 -14.43
C LYS A 96 -14.75 4.31 -13.42
N ALA A 97 -15.39 4.63 -12.30
CA ALA A 97 -14.78 5.42 -11.24
C ALA A 97 -13.65 4.63 -10.55
N ILE A 98 -13.88 3.34 -10.31
CA ILE A 98 -12.87 2.44 -9.74
C ILE A 98 -11.66 2.30 -10.68
N ALA A 99 -11.86 2.12 -11.99
CA ALA A 99 -10.75 2.07 -12.94
C ALA A 99 -9.92 3.36 -12.96
N CYS A 100 -10.56 4.53 -12.80
CA CYS A 100 -9.85 5.81 -12.68
C CYS A 100 -9.06 5.91 -11.37
N TYR A 101 -9.67 5.49 -10.26
CA TYR A 101 -9.00 5.43 -8.96
C TYR A 101 -7.78 4.49 -9.01
N GLU A 102 -7.91 3.33 -9.63
CA GLU A 102 -6.80 2.38 -9.84
C GLU A 102 -5.67 2.98 -10.66
N ALA A 103 -5.97 3.76 -11.69
CA ALA A 103 -4.95 4.48 -12.46
C ALA A 103 -4.18 5.49 -11.59
N HIS A 104 -4.85 6.20 -10.69
CA HIS A 104 -4.19 7.09 -9.72
C HIS A 104 -3.36 6.30 -8.69
N VAL A 105 -3.82 5.12 -8.27
CA VAL A 105 -3.04 4.23 -7.40
C VAL A 105 -1.75 3.80 -8.10
N GLN A 106 -1.83 3.40 -9.36
CA GLN A 106 -0.64 3.03 -10.14
C GLN A 106 0.34 4.20 -10.26
N GLU A 107 -0.16 5.41 -10.51
CA GLU A 107 0.70 6.57 -10.61
C GLU A 107 1.36 6.91 -9.27
N PHE A 108 0.62 6.82 -8.17
CA PHE A 108 1.16 6.98 -6.82
C PHE A 108 2.27 5.98 -6.53
N LEU A 109 2.03 4.69 -6.82
CA LEU A 109 3.00 3.62 -6.58
C LEU A 109 4.29 3.81 -7.40
N LYS A 110 4.20 4.26 -8.66
CA LYS A 110 5.39 4.59 -9.46
C LYS A 110 6.25 5.64 -8.77
N ARG A 111 5.64 6.71 -8.25
CA ARG A 111 6.36 7.76 -7.51
C ARG A 111 6.96 7.23 -6.21
N MET A 112 6.22 6.40 -5.48
CA MET A 112 6.70 5.76 -4.23
C MET A 112 7.92 4.88 -4.50
N VAL A 113 7.89 4.07 -5.56
CA VAL A 113 9.02 3.24 -5.97
C VAL A 113 10.26 4.09 -6.24
N THR A 114 10.13 5.20 -6.99
CA THR A 114 11.26 6.10 -7.25
C THR A 114 11.87 6.61 -5.95
N ILE A 115 11.06 7.10 -5.01
CA ILE A 115 11.57 7.68 -3.75
C ILE A 115 11.99 6.65 -2.70
N ILE A 116 11.62 5.37 -2.84
CA ILE A 116 12.13 4.27 -2.00
C ILE A 116 13.45 3.73 -2.56
N HIS A 117 13.59 3.71 -3.89
CA HIS A 117 14.73 3.13 -4.59
C HIS A 117 15.94 4.07 -4.70
N VAL A 118 15.70 5.37 -4.93
CA VAL A 118 16.74 6.39 -5.22
C VAL A 118 17.55 6.93 -4.01
N PRO A 119 17.05 6.97 -2.75
CA PRO A 119 17.83 7.40 -1.58
C PRO A 119 19.07 6.51 -1.32
N PRO A 120 20.02 6.90 -0.43
CA PRO A 120 21.45 6.54 -0.49
C PRO A 120 21.80 5.11 -0.05
N ALA A 121 20.98 4.13 -0.41
CA ALA A 121 21.31 2.72 -0.37
C ALA A 121 21.49 2.19 -1.81
N PRO A 122 22.33 1.17 -2.04
CA PRO A 122 22.52 0.58 -3.37
C PRO A 122 21.17 0.30 -4.05
N PRO A 123 21.02 0.44 -5.37
CA PRO A 123 19.72 0.22 -6.01
C PRO A 123 19.23 -1.22 -5.79
N LEU A 124 17.93 -1.38 -5.47
CA LEU A 124 17.29 -2.71 -5.45
C LEU A 124 17.26 -3.30 -6.86
N ARG A 125 17.51 -4.61 -6.99
CA ARG A 125 17.24 -5.28 -8.27
C ARG A 125 15.74 -5.28 -8.54
N ALA A 126 15.34 -5.35 -9.81
CA ALA A 126 13.92 -5.38 -10.16
C ALA A 126 13.12 -6.46 -9.39
N PRO A 127 13.62 -7.71 -9.22
CA PRO A 127 12.89 -8.72 -8.43
C PRO A 127 12.81 -8.40 -6.93
N GLU A 128 13.81 -7.72 -6.37
CA GLU A 128 13.84 -7.29 -4.96
C GLU A 128 12.81 -6.19 -4.71
N LEU A 129 12.65 -5.28 -5.67
CA LEU A 129 11.68 -4.20 -5.60
C LEU A 129 10.24 -4.68 -5.80
N LEU A 130 10.03 -5.61 -6.73
CA LEU A 130 8.70 -6.12 -7.07
C LEU A 130 8.15 -7.04 -5.97
N SER A 131 9.01 -7.72 -5.21
CA SER A 131 8.63 -8.63 -4.12
C SER A 131 8.37 -7.99 -2.75
N ILE A 132 8.26 -6.65 -2.68
CA ILE A 132 8.01 -5.94 -1.43
C ILE A 132 6.56 -6.18 -0.99
N THR A 133 6.41 -6.86 0.16
CA THR A 133 5.10 -7.13 0.77
C THR A 133 4.92 -6.35 2.08
N TYR A 134 3.70 -5.93 2.38
CA TYR A 134 3.35 -5.24 3.63
C TYR A 134 2.73 -6.15 4.69
N THR A 135 2.35 -7.37 4.30
CA THR A 135 1.72 -8.39 5.13
C THR A 135 2.40 -9.72 4.90
N ASN A 136 2.47 -10.54 5.93
CA ASN A 136 3.03 -11.88 5.83
C ASN A 136 2.16 -12.73 4.90
N THR A 137 2.82 -13.48 4.03
CA THR A 137 2.18 -14.45 3.14
C THR A 137 2.86 -15.82 3.35
N GLY A 138 3.15 -16.58 2.30
CA GLY A 138 4.09 -17.71 2.38
C GLY A 138 5.54 -17.28 2.65
N ARG A 139 5.82 -15.97 2.64
CA ARG A 139 7.07 -15.36 3.07
C ARG A 139 6.78 -14.24 4.05
N ARG A 140 7.78 -13.91 4.86
CA ARG A 140 7.72 -12.81 5.78
C ARG A 140 7.67 -11.45 5.05
N ARG A 141 6.88 -10.52 5.58
CA ARG A 141 6.69 -9.18 5.00
C ARG A 141 7.99 -8.37 4.96
N CYS A 142 8.06 -7.45 4.00
CA CYS A 142 9.18 -6.54 3.80
C CYS A 142 9.01 -5.20 4.53
N ILE A 143 7.78 -4.69 4.66
CA ILE A 143 7.52 -3.41 5.32
C ILE A 143 7.29 -3.63 6.81
N LEU A 144 8.18 -3.07 7.61
CA LEU A 144 8.26 -3.24 9.05
C LEU A 144 8.33 -1.88 9.75
N ILE A 145 7.89 -1.79 11.00
CA ILE A 145 8.15 -0.63 11.85
C ILE A 145 9.27 -0.96 12.83
N TRP A 146 10.37 -0.20 12.77
CA TRP A 146 11.51 -0.36 13.67
C TRP A 146 12.00 1.01 14.13
N GLU A 147 12.25 1.16 15.43
CA GLU A 147 12.75 2.40 16.04
C GLU A 147 12.01 3.66 15.54
N LYS A 148 10.66 3.60 15.52
CA LYS A 148 9.76 4.69 15.11
C LYS A 148 9.86 5.09 13.63
N MET A 149 10.49 4.27 12.79
CA MET A 149 10.66 4.48 11.36
C MET A 149 10.11 3.29 10.55
N VAL A 150 9.84 3.54 9.28
CA VAL A 150 9.54 2.45 8.34
C VAL A 150 10.85 1.84 7.87
N MET A 151 11.00 0.54 8.11
CA MET A 151 12.07 -0.29 7.61
C MET A 151 11.56 -1.14 6.45
N VAL A 152 12.22 -1.03 5.30
CA VAL A 152 12.01 -1.92 4.15
C VAL A 152 13.12 -2.95 4.16
N TYR A 153 12.76 -4.20 4.41
CA TYR A 153 13.68 -5.31 4.50
C TYR A 153 13.39 -6.35 3.42
N VAL A 154 14.27 -6.40 2.43
CA VAL A 154 14.15 -7.32 1.30
C VAL A 154 15.21 -8.41 1.41
N ARG A 155 14.76 -9.66 1.44
CA ARG A 155 15.61 -10.86 1.41
C ARG A 155 15.49 -11.49 0.02
N TYR A 156 16.62 -11.64 -0.67
CA TYR A 156 16.67 -12.36 -1.94
C TYR A 156 17.48 -13.65 -1.81
N HIS A 157 16.83 -14.79 -2.02
CA HIS A 157 17.51 -16.07 -2.16
C HIS A 157 17.90 -16.24 -3.63
N LYS A 158 19.20 -16.11 -3.95
CA LYS A 158 19.70 -16.71 -5.19
C LYS A 158 19.53 -18.23 -5.07
N SER A 159 19.05 -18.88 -6.13
CA SER A 159 18.97 -20.33 -6.22
C SER A 159 20.31 -20.95 -5.81
N GLN A 160 20.23 -22.02 -5.01
CA GLN A 160 21.29 -22.67 -4.23
C GLN A 160 22.58 -23.10 -4.97
N GLU A 161 22.78 -22.80 -6.25
CA GLU A 161 23.90 -23.34 -7.03
C GLU A 161 25.14 -22.45 -7.09
N GLN A 162 25.08 -21.15 -6.79
CA GLN A 162 26.28 -20.31 -6.83
C GLN A 162 26.28 -19.23 -5.73
N VAL A 163 27.05 -19.50 -4.67
CA VAL A 163 27.45 -18.58 -3.58
C VAL A 163 26.36 -18.35 -2.52
N GLY A 164 26.48 -19.07 -1.40
CA GLY A 164 25.54 -19.06 -0.25
C GLY A 164 25.54 -17.79 0.61
N ALA A 165 25.57 -16.60 -0.01
CA ALA A 165 25.36 -15.35 0.71
C ALA A 165 23.97 -14.81 0.37
N GLU A 166 23.05 -14.89 1.34
CA GLU A 166 21.79 -14.14 1.29
C GLU A 166 22.13 -12.65 1.20
N THR A 167 21.76 -12.00 0.10
CA THR A 167 21.92 -10.54 0.00
C THR A 167 20.71 -9.89 0.65
N GLU A 168 20.92 -9.40 1.87
CA GLU A 168 19.96 -8.59 2.59
C GLU A 168 20.02 -7.13 2.14
N ASN A 169 18.87 -6.55 1.85
CA ASN A 169 18.74 -5.12 1.60
C ASN A 169 17.84 -4.50 2.67
N ILE A 170 18.43 -3.72 3.56
CA ILE A 170 17.71 -2.98 4.61
C ILE A 170 17.73 -1.50 4.26
N ARG A 171 16.57 -0.85 4.33
CA ARG A 171 16.41 0.60 4.15
C ARG A 171 15.53 1.19 5.22
N PHE A 172 15.94 2.32 5.77
CA PHE A 172 15.08 3.14 6.61
C PHE A 172 14.54 4.29 5.77
N LEU A 173 13.23 4.42 5.70
CA LEU A 173 12.61 5.50 4.96
C LEU A 173 12.63 6.78 5.79
N PRO A 174 12.97 7.94 5.19
CA PRO A 174 12.74 9.23 5.81
C PRO A 174 11.30 9.35 6.30
N ARG A 175 11.09 9.94 7.48
CA ARG A 175 9.78 10.00 8.15
C ARG A 175 8.64 10.44 7.23
N ALA A 176 8.85 11.46 6.40
CA ALA A 176 7.83 11.94 5.47
C ALA A 176 7.41 10.88 4.44
N ILE A 177 8.37 10.13 3.89
CA ILE A 177 8.14 9.06 2.91
C ILE A 177 7.49 7.84 3.60
N GLY A 178 8.00 7.46 4.77
CA GLY A 178 7.45 6.36 5.56
C GLY A 178 5.99 6.61 5.93
N ASN A 179 5.68 7.78 6.48
CA ASN A 179 4.30 8.15 6.83
C ASN A 179 3.38 8.16 5.60
N LEU A 180 3.86 8.62 4.44
CA LEU A 180 3.10 8.62 3.20
C LEU A 180 2.73 7.18 2.77
N LEU A 181 3.69 6.26 2.84
CA LEU A 181 3.47 4.83 2.55
C LEU A 181 2.48 4.19 3.52
N LEU A 182 2.64 4.42 4.83
CA LEU A 182 1.75 3.85 5.84
C LEU A 182 0.32 4.38 5.72
N THR A 183 0.17 5.68 5.42
CA THR A 183 -1.14 6.29 5.20
C THR A 183 -1.84 5.66 4.00
N TYR A 184 -1.12 5.46 2.89
CA TYR A 184 -1.64 4.73 1.73
C TYR A 184 -2.09 3.30 2.08
N LEU A 185 -1.24 2.53 2.76
CA LEU A 185 -1.54 1.15 3.13
C LEU A 185 -2.77 1.06 4.06
N ALA A 186 -2.86 1.92 5.07
CA ALA A 186 -3.95 1.86 6.05
C ALA A 186 -5.29 2.35 5.50
N LEU A 187 -5.30 3.37 4.63
CA LEU A 187 -6.52 4.04 4.21
C LEU A 187 -6.92 3.69 2.77
N ALA A 188 -5.98 3.74 1.83
CA ALA A 188 -6.27 3.51 0.41
C ALA A 188 -6.33 2.03 0.03
N VAL A 189 -5.44 1.21 0.57
CA VAL A 189 -5.45 -0.24 0.31
C VAL A 189 -6.56 -0.91 1.12
N ILE A 190 -6.60 -0.74 2.45
CA ILE A 190 -7.62 -1.42 3.27
C ILE A 190 -9.01 -0.82 3.06
N GLY A 191 -9.12 0.51 2.97
CA GLY A 191 -10.41 1.20 2.93
C GLY A 191 -11.21 0.96 1.66
N MET A 192 -10.57 0.67 0.52
CA MET A 192 -11.24 0.36 -0.75
C MET A 192 -11.34 -1.14 -1.03
N VAL A 193 -10.33 -1.95 -0.66
CA VAL A 193 -10.25 -3.37 -1.06
C VAL A 193 -11.21 -4.27 -0.25
N ARG A 194 -11.60 -3.89 0.97
CA ARG A 194 -12.44 -4.74 1.83
C ARG A 194 -13.94 -4.69 1.55
N TYR A 195 -14.43 -3.74 0.74
CA TYR A 195 -15.87 -3.44 0.77
C TYR A 195 -16.77 -4.10 -0.27
N GLU A 196 -16.31 -4.59 -1.42
CA GLU A 196 -17.18 -5.40 -2.32
C GLU A 196 -16.50 -5.95 -3.60
N LEU A 197 -15.20 -5.78 -3.78
CA LEU A 197 -14.56 -6.01 -5.08
C LEU A 197 -13.82 -7.34 -5.24
N VAL A 198 -13.72 -8.15 -4.18
CA VAL A 198 -13.08 -9.49 -4.28
C VAL A 198 -13.85 -10.42 -5.23
N GLN A 199 -15.14 -10.19 -5.50
CA GLN A 199 -15.90 -10.99 -6.48
C GLN A 199 -15.70 -10.53 -7.94
N TYR A 200 -15.43 -9.23 -8.19
CA TYR A 200 -15.28 -8.67 -9.53
C TYR A 200 -13.84 -8.73 -10.07
N TRP A 201 -12.85 -8.75 -9.17
CA TRP A 201 -11.42 -8.73 -9.51
C TRP A 201 -10.92 -10.01 -10.20
N TYR A 202 -11.52 -11.17 -9.96
CA TYR A 202 -11.05 -12.44 -10.53
C TYR A 202 -11.45 -12.67 -12.00
N GLY A 203 -12.30 -11.82 -12.59
CA GLY A 203 -12.98 -12.15 -13.85
C GLY A 203 -12.35 -11.61 -15.15
N ILE A 204 -11.73 -10.43 -15.17
CA ILE A 204 -11.62 -9.68 -16.45
C ILE A 204 -10.23 -9.17 -16.86
N TYR A 205 -9.21 -9.05 -16.00
CA TYR A 205 -7.90 -8.53 -16.47
C TYR A 205 -6.71 -9.31 -15.90
N ARG A 206 -6.30 -10.35 -16.63
CA ARG A 206 -5.16 -11.21 -16.28
C ARG A 206 -3.90 -10.98 -17.12
N GLN A 207 -3.74 -9.87 -17.85
CA GLN A 207 -2.61 -9.80 -18.79
C GLN A 207 -1.71 -8.56 -18.82
N ASP A 208 -1.97 -7.44 -18.15
CA ASP A 208 -1.09 -6.25 -18.31
C ASP A 208 -0.74 -5.46 -17.03
N LEU A 209 -0.86 -6.05 -15.83
CA LEU A 209 -0.56 -5.35 -14.56
C LEU A 209 0.43 -6.13 -13.68
N VAL A 210 1.69 -6.15 -14.13
CA VAL A 210 2.85 -6.78 -13.46
C VAL A 210 3.12 -6.22 -12.05
N TRP A 211 2.53 -5.09 -11.66
CA TRP A 211 2.78 -4.44 -10.36
C TRP A 211 1.78 -4.81 -9.24
N PHE A 212 0.61 -5.35 -9.55
CA PHE A 212 -0.39 -5.72 -8.53
C PHE A 212 -0.30 -7.20 -8.09
N GLU A 213 0.41 -8.05 -8.84
CA GLU A 213 0.59 -9.46 -8.48
C GLU A 213 1.57 -9.68 -7.31
N GLU A 214 2.49 -8.76 -7.02
CA GLU A 214 3.55 -9.00 -6.00
C GLU A 214 3.57 -8.04 -4.80
N ILE A 215 2.85 -6.91 -4.82
CA ILE A 215 2.49 -6.14 -3.59
C ILE A 215 1.17 -6.69 -3.01
N SER A 216 0.88 -7.95 -3.30
CA SER A 216 -0.44 -8.55 -3.24
C SER A 216 -0.97 -8.66 -1.81
N ILE A 217 -2.11 -7.98 -1.64
CA ILE A 217 -3.28 -8.39 -0.88
C ILE A 217 -3.12 -9.83 -0.33
N PRO A 218 -3.19 -10.03 1.00
CA PRO A 218 -3.02 -11.35 1.58
C PRO A 218 -4.13 -12.25 1.04
N TRP A 219 -3.75 -13.31 0.33
CA TRP A 219 -4.63 -14.42 -0.03
C TRP A 219 -5.39 -14.90 1.21
N TYR A 220 -6.71 -14.79 1.29
CA TYR A 220 -7.45 -15.40 2.41
C TYR A 220 -7.78 -16.87 2.09
N PRO A 221 -7.45 -17.82 2.98
CA PRO A 221 -7.71 -19.25 2.79
C PRO A 221 -9.11 -19.61 3.33
N TRP A 222 -10.17 -19.37 2.57
CA TRP A 222 -11.46 -20.01 2.84
C TRP A 222 -12.20 -20.33 1.54
N ARG A 223 -11.94 -21.52 1.00
CA ARG A 223 -12.92 -22.48 0.45
C ARG A 223 -12.18 -23.70 -0.10
N ARG A 224 -12.45 -24.86 0.51
CA ARG A 224 -12.57 -26.12 -0.22
C ARG A 224 -13.81 -26.06 -1.10
#